data_AF-A0A6F9X1A1-F1
#
_entry.id   AF-A0A6F9X1A1-F1
#
_cell.length_a   1.000
_cell.length_b   1.000
_cell.length_c   1.000
_cell.angle_alpha   90.00
_cell.angle_beta   90.00
_cell.angle_gamma   90.00
#
_symmetry.space_group_name_H-M   'P 1'
#
loop_
_entity.id
_entity.type
_entity.pdbx_description
1 polymer ?
#
loop_
_entity_poly.entity_id
_entity_poly.type
_entity_poly.pdbx_seq_one_letter_code
_entity_poly.pdbx_strand_id
1 'polypeptide(L)'
;MAEKQYDWSAIAKNPKFIELHHKKSAFLFGWWIFSSVYYFLLPIGAAYAPGLFKVKIIGVVNFGYVFALSQFFVSWALALYYAHVANKDFDRLTRELVDELHL
;
A
#
# COMPACT_ATOMS: atom_id res chain seq x y z
N MET A 1 17.70 -32.44 -3.08
CA MET A 1 16.80 -32.23 -1.93
C MET A 1 15.40 -32.26 -2.50
N ALA A 2 14.56 -33.22 -2.10
CA ALA A 2 13.18 -33.29 -2.61
C ALA A 2 12.39 -32.11 -2.04
N GLU A 3 11.77 -31.31 -2.91
CA GLU A 3 10.93 -30.18 -2.52
C GLU A 3 9.72 -30.71 -1.72
N LYS A 4 9.47 -30.14 -0.53
CA LYS A 4 8.35 -30.53 0.33
C LYS A 4 7.07 -30.21 -0.46
N GLN A 5 6.33 -31.22 -0.91
CA GLN A 5 5.15 -31.03 -1.75
C GLN A 5 3.96 -30.61 -0.87
N TYR A 6 3.63 -29.33 -0.87
CA TYR A 6 2.51 -28.78 -0.10
C TYR A 6 1.18 -28.90 -0.85
N ASP A 7 0.10 -29.25 -0.13
CA ASP A 7 -1.25 -29.21 -0.67
C ASP A 7 -1.79 -27.77 -0.63
N TRP A 8 -1.48 -27.02 -1.69
CA TRP A 8 -1.94 -25.62 -1.84
C TRP A 8 -3.46 -25.48 -1.85
N SER A 9 -4.23 -26.51 -2.24
CA SER A 9 -5.70 -26.45 -2.25
C SER A 9 -6.25 -26.50 -0.82
N ALA A 10 -5.66 -27.33 0.04
CA ALA A 10 -6.02 -27.39 1.45
C ALA A 10 -5.68 -26.08 2.18
N ILE A 11 -4.50 -25.49 1.90
CA ILE A 11 -4.09 -24.21 2.49
C ILE A 11 -5.01 -23.07 2.04
N ALA A 12 -5.36 -23.00 0.76
CA ALA A 12 -6.23 -21.96 0.23
C ALA A 12 -7.67 -22.00 0.80
N LYS A 13 -8.14 -23.19 1.21
CA LYS A 13 -9.45 -23.38 1.86
C LYS A 13 -9.43 -23.14 3.37
N ASN A 14 -8.25 -22.99 3.98
CA ASN A 14 -8.14 -22.78 5.42
C ASN A 14 -8.76 -21.42 5.81
N PRO A 15 -9.68 -21.37 6.80
CA PRO A 15 -10.35 -20.13 7.20
C PRO A 15 -9.36 -19.04 7.68
N LYS A 16 -8.26 -19.39 8.34
CA LYS A 16 -7.22 -18.42 8.74
C LYS A 16 -6.46 -17.85 7.55
N PHE A 17 -6.20 -18.66 6.52
CA PHE A 17 -5.58 -18.18 5.29
C PHE A 17 -6.50 -17.19 4.57
N ILE A 18 -7.80 -17.49 4.49
CA ILE A 18 -8.80 -16.61 3.91
C ILE A 18 -8.88 -15.29 4.69
N GLU A 19 -8.88 -15.33 6.02
CA GLU A 19 -8.90 -14.13 6.86
C GLU A 19 -7.63 -13.27 6.64
N LEU A 20 -6.45 -13.88 6.66
CA LEU A 20 -5.18 -13.21 6.39
C LEU A 20 -5.19 -12.58 4.99
N HIS A 21 -5.61 -13.33 3.97
CA HIS A 21 -5.68 -12.88 2.60
C HIS A 21 -6.65 -11.71 2.44
N HIS A 22 -7.84 -11.78 3.04
CA HIS A 22 -8.82 -10.69 3.02
C HIS A 22 -8.29 -9.42 3.69
N LYS A 23 -7.72 -9.53 4.90
CA LYS A 23 -7.15 -8.38 5.62
C LYS A 23 -6.04 -7.71 4.81
N LYS A 24 -5.11 -8.51 4.27
CA LYS A 24 -4.01 -8.00 3.45
C LYS A 24 -4.49 -7.37 2.15
N SER A 25 -5.43 -8.02 1.46
CA SER A 25 -5.97 -7.53 0.20
C SER A 25 -6.75 -6.23 0.38
N ALA A 26 -7.63 -6.15 1.38
CA ALA A 26 -8.39 -4.94 1.66
C ALA A 26 -7.48 -3.77 2.03
N PHE A 27 -6.46 -4.02 2.85
CA PHE A 27 -5.46 -3.03 3.22
C PHE A 27 -4.68 -2.52 2.00
N LEU A 28 -4.11 -3.43 1.21
CA LEU A 28 -3.32 -3.08 0.03
C LEU A 28 -4.16 -2.37 -1.03
N PHE A 29 -5.36 -2.86 -1.29
CA PHE A 29 -6.26 -2.27 -2.28
C PHE A 29 -6.76 -0.89 -1.85
N GLY A 30 -7.07 -0.71 -0.56
CA GLY A 30 -7.43 0.59 0.01
C GLY A 30 -6.31 1.62 -0.18
N TRP A 31 -5.08 1.25 0.17
CA TRP A 31 -3.92 2.12 -0.03
C TRP A 31 -3.62 2.39 -1.50
N TRP A 32 -3.81 1.40 -2.37
CA TRP A 32 -3.65 1.54 -3.81
C TRP A 32 -4.65 2.55 -4.40
N ILE A 33 -5.93 2.52 -3.99
CA ILE A 33 -6.93 3.51 -4.41
C ILE A 33 -6.52 4.90 -3.92
N PHE A 34 -6.21 5.03 -2.63
CA PHE A 34 -5.79 6.30 -2.03
C PHE A 34 -4.60 6.90 -2.76
N SER A 35 -3.53 6.11 -2.96
CA SER A 35 -2.34 6.57 -3.66
C SER A 35 -2.64 6.92 -5.11
N SER A 36 -3.45 6.12 -5.80
CA SER A 36 -3.82 6.38 -7.19
C SER A 36 -4.53 7.75 -7.30
N VAL A 37 -5.56 7.98 -6.50
CA VAL A 37 -6.29 9.25 -6.48
C VAL A 37 -5.34 10.41 -6.17
N TYR A 38 -4.54 10.29 -5.11
CA TYR A 38 -3.61 11.35 -4.70
C TYR A 38 -2.56 11.69 -5.76
N TYR A 39 -2.03 10.68 -6.46
CA TYR A 39 -1.02 10.89 -7.49
C TYR A 39 -1.61 11.47 -8.77
N PHE A 40 -2.79 11.00 -9.18
CA PHE A 40 -3.49 11.52 -10.35
C PHE A 40 -4.03 12.94 -10.17
N LEU A 41 -4.22 13.40 -8.93
CA LEU A 41 -4.55 14.81 -8.67
C LEU A 41 -3.51 15.78 -9.23
N LEU A 42 -2.25 15.36 -9.41
CA LEU A 42 -1.21 16.22 -9.96
C LEU A 42 -1.44 16.56 -11.43
N PRO A 43 -1.51 15.58 -12.38
CA PRO A 43 -1.81 15.88 -13.78
C PRO A 43 -3.23 16.44 -13.96
N ILE A 44 -4.22 15.97 -13.20
CA ILE A 44 -5.58 16.51 -13.25
C ILE A 44 -5.58 17.97 -12.79
N GLY A 45 -4.95 18.29 -11.67
CA GLY A 45 -4.84 19.65 -11.18
C GLY A 45 -4.05 20.56 -12.13
N ALA A 46 -2.99 20.05 -12.75
CA ALA A 46 -2.21 20.80 -13.73
C ALA A 46 -3.04 21.14 -14.99
N ALA A 47 -3.90 20.22 -15.45
CA ALA A 47 -4.74 20.41 -16.63
C ALA A 47 -5.98 21.27 -16.37
N TYR A 48 -6.69 21.03 -15.26
CA TYR A 48 -8.01 21.63 -14.99
C TYR A 48 -7.95 22.81 -14.00
N ALA A 49 -6.89 22.91 -13.19
CA ALA A 49 -6.69 23.99 -12.23
C ALA A 49 -5.35 24.74 -12.42
N PRO A 50 -5.05 25.25 -13.64
CA PRO A 50 -3.80 25.95 -13.91
C PRO A 50 -3.63 27.22 -13.05
N GLY A 51 -4.74 27.81 -12.58
CA GLY A 51 -4.71 28.93 -11.63
C GLY A 51 -4.02 28.55 -10.32
N LEU A 52 -4.39 27.42 -9.72
CA LEU A 52 -3.79 26.90 -8.50
C LEU A 52 -2.33 26.50 -8.71
N PHE A 53 -2.03 25.80 -9.81
CA PHE A 53 -0.67 25.34 -10.14
C PHE A 53 0.29 26.49 -10.49
N LYS A 54 -0.22 27.68 -10.84
CA LYS A 54 0.59 28.89 -11.06
C LYS A 54 0.76 29.75 -9.81
N VAL A 55 0.07 29.44 -8.70
CA VAL A 55 0.25 30.16 -7.43
C VAL A 55 1.68 29.95 -6.97
N LYS A 56 2.46 31.03 -6.97
CA LYS A 56 3.83 31.04 -6.45
C LYS A 56 3.77 31.09 -4.93
N ILE A 57 4.51 30.20 -4.28
CA ILE A 57 4.64 30.17 -2.82
C ILE A 57 5.91 30.91 -2.43
N ILE A 58 7.07 30.50 -2.96
CA ILE A 58 8.37 31.13 -2.67
C ILE A 58 9.18 31.24 -3.96
N GLY A 59 9.47 32.47 -4.41
CA GLY A 59 10.26 32.72 -5.61
C GLY A 59 9.67 32.07 -6.86
N VAL A 60 10.39 31.12 -7.45
CA VAL A 60 9.96 30.34 -8.62
C VAL A 60 9.17 29.08 -8.27
N VAL A 61 9.08 28.72 -6.98
CA VAL A 61 8.37 27.54 -6.51
C VAL A 61 6.88 27.84 -6.46
N ASN A 62 6.11 27.09 -7.24
CA ASN A 62 4.65 27.14 -7.25
C ASN A 62 4.05 25.97 -6.47
N PHE A 63 2.73 26.02 -6.26
CA PHE A 63 1.98 24.96 -5.61
C PHE A 63 2.19 23.58 -6.25
N GLY A 64 2.27 23.52 -7.58
CA GLY A 64 2.51 22.27 -8.30
C GLY A 64 3.83 21.59 -7.91
N TYR A 65 4.91 22.36 -7.75
CA TYR A 65 6.19 21.82 -7.28
C TYR A 65 6.13 21.32 -5.83
N VAL A 66 5.42 22.04 -4.96
CA VAL A 66 5.25 21.59 -3.56
C VAL A 66 4.39 20.33 -3.50
N PHE A 67 3.34 20.24 -4.31
CA PHE A 67 2.49 19.06 -4.41
C PHE A 67 3.24 17.86 -5.01
N ALA A 68 4.10 18.09 -6.01
CA ALA A 68 4.99 17.06 -6.54
C ALA A 68 5.95 16.55 -5.45
N LEU A 69 6.50 17.45 -4.64
CA LEU A 69 7.40 17.08 -3.55
C LEU A 69 6.67 16.31 -2.44
N SER A 70 5.44 16.69 -2.10
CA SER A 70 4.64 15.99 -1.08
C SER A 70 4.34 14.54 -1.47
N GLN A 71 4.25 14.22 -2.76
CA GLN A 71 4.10 12.84 -3.23
C GLN A 71 5.25 11.95 -2.74
N PHE A 72 6.50 12.40 -2.76
CA PHE A 72 7.63 11.61 -2.26
C PHE A 72 7.47 11.27 -0.77
N PHE A 73 7.10 12.26 0.04
CA PHE A 73 6.85 12.05 1.47
C PHE A 73 5.69 11.08 1.73
N VAL A 74 4.61 11.17 0.93
CA VAL A 74 3.48 10.24 1.02
C VAL A 74 3.92 8.82 0.66
N SER A 75 4.73 8.62 -0.39
CA SER A 75 5.30 7.31 -0.72
C SER A 75 6.08 6.70 0.43
N TRP A 76 6.99 7.47 1.04
CA TRP A 76 7.76 6.97 2.19
C TRP A 76 6.88 6.70 3.39
N ALA A 77 5.91 7.56 3.68
CA ALA A 77 4.95 7.34 4.76
C ALA A 77 4.14 6.06 4.54
N LEU A 78 3.65 5.80 3.32
CA LEU A 78 2.96 4.56 2.97
C LEU A 78 3.88 3.34 3.14
N ALA A 79 5.13 3.41 2.70
CA ALA A 79 6.08 2.31 2.83
C ALA A 79 6.38 1.98 4.31
N LEU A 80 6.65 3.01 5.13
CA LEU A 80 6.90 2.85 6.57
C LEU A 80 5.65 2.33 7.30
N TYR A 81 4.47 2.87 6.96
CA TYR A 81 3.21 2.43 7.54
C TYR A 81 2.88 0.99 7.16
N TYR A 82 3.07 0.62 5.89
CA TYR A 82 2.95 -0.75 5.42
C TYR A 82 3.89 -1.69 6.19
N ALA A 83 5.16 -1.33 6.35
CA ALA A 83 6.13 -2.16 7.09
C ALA A 83 5.70 -2.37 8.55
N HIS A 84 5.17 -1.33 9.20
CA HIS A 84 4.66 -1.43 10.55
C HIS A 84 3.46 -2.39 10.67
N VAL A 85 2.46 -2.24 9.79
CA VAL A 85 1.26 -3.09 9.77
C VAL A 85 1.61 -4.54 9.41
N ALA A 86 2.50 -4.73 8.44
CA ALA A 86 2.94 -6.05 8.02
C ALA A 86 3.62 -6.81 9.16
N ASN A 87 4.55 -6.17 9.86
CA ASN A 87 5.25 -6.79 10.98
C ASN A 87 4.35 -7.08 12.19
N LYS A 88 3.31 -6.29 12.40
CA LYS A 88 2.42 -6.43 13.56
C LYS A 88 1.30 -7.45 13.34
N ASP A 89 0.59 -7.33 12.22
CA ASP A 89 -0.65 -8.08 12.00
C ASP A 89 -0.44 -9.28 11.07
N PHE A 90 0.21 -9.08 9.92
CA PHE A 90 0.40 -10.16 8.94
C PHE A 90 1.40 -11.21 9.42
N ASP A 91 2.44 -10.76 10.11
CA ASP A 91 3.49 -11.61 10.63
C ASP A 91 2.98 -12.55 11.75
N ARG A 92 2.08 -12.05 12.61
CA ARG A 92 1.40 -12.86 13.63
C ARG A 92 0.47 -13.89 13.00
N LEU A 93 -0.40 -13.47 12.07
CA LEU A 93 -1.34 -14.35 11.38
C LEU A 93 -0.61 -15.42 10.55
N THR A 94 0.52 -15.07 9.94
CA THR A 94 1.36 -16.03 9.20
C THR A 94 1.95 -17.07 10.14
N ARG A 95 2.47 -16.66 11.31
CA ARG A 95 3.00 -17.61 12.32
C ARG A 95 1.92 -18.57 12.81
N GLU A 96 0.73 -18.07 13.14
CA GLU A 96 -0.41 -18.91 13.56
C GLU A 96 -0.84 -19.91 12.48
N LEU A 97 -0.75 -19.55 11.19
CA LEU A 97 -1.08 -20.43 10.07
C LEU A 97 0.00 -21.50 9.85
N VAL A 98 1.28 -21.14 9.94
CA VAL A 98 2.41 -22.06 9.80
C VAL A 98 2.41 -23.11 10.92
N ASP A 99 2.18 -22.69 12.16
CA ASP A 99 2.10 -23.59 13.31
C ASP A 99 0.95 -24.60 13.17
N GLU A 100 -0.23 -24.16 12.70
CA GLU A 100 -1.41 -25.04 12.54
C GLU A 100 -1.27 -26.03 11.39
N LEU A 101 -0.59 -25.64 10.31
CA LEU A 101 -0.36 -26.50 9.15
C LEU A 101 0.92 -27.34 9.29
N HIS A 102 1.66 -27.21 10.41
CA HIS A 102 2.95 -27.87 10.67
C HIS A 102 3.95 -27.71 9.51
N LEU A 103 3.99 -26.51 8.92
CA LEU A 103 4.81 -26.20 7.75
C LEU A 103 6.28 -25.94 8.13
#